data_AF-A0AAW2TI46-F1
#
_entry.id   AF-A0AAW2TI46-F1
#
_cell.length_a   1.000
_cell.length_b   1.000
_cell.length_c   1.000
_cell.angle_alpha   90.00
_cell.angle_beta   90.00
_cell.angle_gamma   90.00
#
_symmetry.space_group_name_H-M   'P 1'
#
loop_
_entity.id
_entity.type
_entity.pdbx_description
1 polymer ?
#
loop_
_entity_poly.entity_id
_entity_poly.type
_entity_poly.pdbx_seq_one_letter_code
_entity_poly.pdbx_strand_id
1 'polypeptide(L)'
;MVTQRGIKANPLKIKAIIDMKAPTCLNEAQRLTGRIAALSRFISKSAEKSLSFFRMLMKAKTFEWGTPCQRAFEKLKAYLAELPLLVKPSPGETLYLYLSVAP
;
A
#
# COMPACT_ATOMS: atom_id res chain seq x y z
N MET A 1 -10.63 -10.21 -4.66
CA MET A 1 -11.84 -11.00 -4.96
C MET A 1 -12.33 -10.59 -6.33
N VAL A 2 -12.67 -11.55 -7.19
CA VAL A 2 -13.24 -11.25 -8.51
C VAL A 2 -14.76 -11.17 -8.35
N THR A 3 -15.36 -10.09 -8.84
CA THR A 3 -16.81 -9.87 -8.86
C THR A 3 -17.24 -9.55 -10.29
N GLN A 4 -18.53 -9.64 -10.59
CA GLN A 4 -19.06 -9.26 -11.90
C GLN A 4 -18.73 -7.79 -12.26
N ARG A 5 -18.57 -6.92 -11.26
CA ARG A 5 -18.22 -5.50 -11.43
C ARG A 5 -16.71 -5.21 -11.47
N GLY A 6 -15.85 -6.22 -11.31
CA GLY A 6 -14.40 -6.06 -11.32
C GLY A 6 -13.65 -6.79 -10.19
N ILE A 7 -12.37 -6.47 -10.04
CA ILE A 7 -11.45 -7.05 -9.06
C ILE A 7 -11.35 -6.13 -7.85
N LYS A 8 -11.86 -6.61 -6.70
CA LYS A 8 -11.68 -5.94 -5.41
C LYS A 8 -10.36 -6.37 -4.76
N ALA A 9 -9.68 -5.44 -4.12
CA ALA A 9 -8.69 -5.79 -3.10
C ALA A 9 -9.35 -6.67 -2.02
N ASN A 10 -8.59 -7.57 -1.40
CA ASN A 10 -9.16 -8.44 -0.37
C ASN A 10 -9.48 -7.57 0.88
N PRO A 11 -10.76 -7.49 1.29
CA PRO A 11 -11.16 -6.64 2.42
C PRO A 11 -10.48 -7.05 3.72
N LEU A 12 -10.18 -8.34 3.93
CA LEU A 12 -9.44 -8.80 5.10
C LEU A 12 -7.99 -8.28 5.11
N LYS A 13 -7.35 -8.22 3.95
CA LYS A 13 -5.97 -7.69 3.83
C LYS A 13 -5.95 -6.18 4.03
N ILE A 14 -6.96 -5.46 3.53
CA ILE A 14 -7.12 -4.02 3.76
C ILE A 14 -7.36 -3.75 5.25
N LYS A 15 -8.35 -4.44 5.85
CA LYS A 15 -8.70 -4.29 7.25
C LYS A 15 -7.52 -4.58 8.18
N ALA A 16 -6.72 -5.59 7.85
CA ALA A 16 -5.50 -5.90 8.60
C ALA A 16 -4.49 -4.74 8.62
N ILE A 17 -4.44 -3.86 7.62
CA ILE A 17 -3.58 -2.65 7.64
C ILE A 17 -4.28 -1.49 8.36
N ILE A 18 -5.58 -1.28 8.12
CA ILE A 18 -6.36 -0.21 8.76
C ILE A 18 -6.35 -0.36 10.29
N ASP A 19 -6.60 -1.57 10.78
CA ASP A 19 -6.69 -1.89 12.21
C ASP A 19 -5.30 -2.02 12.87
N MET A 20 -4.22 -2.02 12.09
CA MET A 20 -2.86 -2.18 12.61
C MET A 20 -2.44 -0.95 13.40
N LYS A 21 -1.87 -1.13 14.59
CA LYS A 21 -1.19 -0.04 15.32
C LYS A 21 0.12 0.35 14.61
N ALA A 22 0.63 1.54 14.88
CA ALA A 22 1.94 1.94 14.38
C ALA A 22 3.00 0.90 14.78
N PRO A 23 3.82 0.39 13.84
CA PRO A 23 4.89 -0.53 14.14
C PRO A 23 5.84 0.01 15.21
N THR A 24 6.14 -0.79 16.22
CA THR A 24 7.07 -0.43 17.30
C THR A 24 8.42 -1.15 17.19
N CYS A 25 8.56 -2.08 16.24
CA CYS A 25 9.83 -2.75 15.98
C CYS A 25 10.02 -3.09 14.49
N LEU A 26 11.26 -3.48 14.14
CA LEU A 26 11.65 -3.81 12.77
C LEU A 26 10.77 -4.93 12.18
N ASN A 27 10.48 -5.98 12.96
CA ASN A 27 9.68 -7.12 12.52
C ASN A 27 8.25 -6.69 12.16
N GLU A 28 7.65 -5.78 12.93
CA GLU A 28 6.32 -5.24 12.63
C GLU A 28 6.33 -4.36 11.39
N ALA A 29 7.38 -3.57 11.19
CA ALA A 29 7.51 -2.76 9.98
C ALA A 29 7.73 -3.62 8.73
N GLN A 30 8.50 -4.71 8.83
CA GLN A 30 8.62 -5.71 7.75
C GLN A 30 7.29 -6.42 7.47
N ARG A 31 6.50 -6.72 8.50
CA ARG A 31 5.14 -7.26 8.32
C ARG A 31 4.24 -6.25 7.59
N LEU A 32 4.34 -4.96 7.92
CA LEU A 32 3.61 -3.91 7.21
C LEU A 32 4.01 -3.86 5.73
N THR A 33 5.30 -3.86 5.41
CA THR A 33 5.75 -3.83 4.01
C THR A 33 5.35 -5.09 3.24
N GLY A 34 5.37 -6.26 3.87
CA GLY A 34 4.82 -7.50 3.29
C GLY A 34 3.31 -7.40 2.99
N ARG A 35 2.52 -6.80 3.89
CA ARG A 35 1.08 -6.57 3.66
C ARG A 35 0.84 -5.58 2.52
N ILE A 36 1.65 -4.53 2.42
CA ILE A 36 1.60 -3.56 1.31
C ILE A 36 1.95 -4.23 -0.02
N ALA A 37 3.00 -5.06 -0.05
CA ALA A 37 3.42 -5.79 -1.25
C ALA A 37 2.30 -6.69 -1.79
N ALA A 38 1.55 -7.34 -0.89
CA ALA A 38 0.39 -8.16 -1.27
C ALA A 38 -0.79 -7.35 -1.86
N LEU A 39 -0.78 -6.02 -1.71
CA LEU A 39 -1.78 -5.09 -2.24
C LEU A 39 -1.21 -4.14 -3.32
N SER A 40 0.05 -4.29 -3.73
CA SER A 40 0.76 -3.34 -4.59
C SER A 40 0.01 -2.98 -5.88
N ARG A 41 -0.61 -3.97 -6.53
CA ARG A 41 -1.42 -3.78 -7.75
C ARG A 41 -2.67 -2.90 -7.57
N PHE A 42 -3.10 -2.66 -6.34
CA PHE A 42 -4.25 -1.82 -6.00
C PHE A 42 -3.84 -0.43 -5.50
N ILE A 43 -2.54 -0.23 -5.20
CA ILE A 43 -2.04 1.00 -4.60
C ILE A 43 -1.30 1.78 -5.68
N SER A 44 -1.94 2.85 -6.18
CA SER A 44 -1.28 3.77 -7.10
C SER A 44 -0.07 4.41 -6.42
N LYS A 45 1.06 4.50 -7.15
CA LYS A 45 2.33 5.03 -6.67
C LYS A 45 2.78 4.39 -5.34
N SER A 46 2.60 3.09 -5.20
CA SER A 46 2.89 2.33 -3.96
C SER A 46 4.32 2.53 -3.44
N ALA A 47 5.30 2.62 -4.34
CA ALA A 47 6.70 2.89 -4.01
C ALA A 47 6.87 4.25 -3.32
N GLU A 48 6.31 5.32 -3.89
CA GLU A 48 6.34 6.67 -3.29
C GLU A 48 5.66 6.68 -1.92
N LYS A 49 4.48 6.05 -1.82
CA LYS A 49 3.71 6.00 -0.56
C LYS A 49 4.42 5.20 0.55
N SER A 50 5.30 4.27 0.17
CA SER A 50 6.02 3.40 1.10
C SER A 50 7.47 3.83 1.34
N LEU A 51 7.91 4.94 0.72
CA LEU A 51 9.30 5.38 0.72
C LEU A 51 9.85 5.63 2.13
N SER A 52 9.04 6.20 3.02
CA SER A 52 9.43 6.44 4.42
C SER A 52 9.72 5.13 5.16
N PHE A 53 8.91 4.09 4.92
CA PHE A 53 9.12 2.77 5.52
C PHE A 53 10.41 2.13 4.99
N PHE A 54 10.66 2.20 3.68
CA PHE A 54 11.90 1.66 3.10
C PHE A 54 13.15 2.39 3.63
N ARG A 55 13.12 3.73 3.69
CA ARG A 55 14.22 4.51 4.28
C ARG A 55 14.50 4.12 5.73
N MET A 56 13.45 3.90 6.51
CA MET A 56 13.57 3.44 7.88
C MET A 56 14.11 2.00 7.96
N LEU A 57 13.63 1.07 7.13
CA LEU A 57 14.10 -0.33 7.09
C LEU A 57 15.58 -0.44 6.67
N MET A 58 16.05 0.45 5.80
CA MET A 58 17.45 0.49 5.35
C MET A 58 18.41 0.98 6.44
N LYS A 59 17.93 1.70 7.47
CA LYS A 59 18.73 2.10 8.63
C LYS A 59 18.90 0.90 9.57
N ALA A 60 19.80 -0.01 9.20
CA ALA A 60 19.99 -1.30 9.88
C ALA A 60 20.39 -1.21 11.37
N LYS A 61 20.84 -0.05 11.86
CA LYS A 61 21.38 0.10 13.23
C LYS A 61 20.38 0.61 14.27
N THR A 62 19.37 1.39 13.88
CA THR A 62 18.36 1.92 14.81
C THR A 62 16.98 1.91 14.17
N PHE A 63 16.05 1.13 14.76
CA PHE A 63 14.65 1.23 14.39
C PHE A 63 14.07 2.51 14.99
N GLU A 64 13.67 3.45 14.15
CA GLU A 64 13.08 4.71 14.56
C GLU A 64 11.79 4.97 13.78
N TRP A 65 10.66 4.74 14.44
CA TRP A 65 9.35 5.10 13.90
C TRP A 65 9.11 6.61 14.07
N GLY A 66 9.68 7.41 13.18
CA GLY A 66 9.58 8.86 13.22
C GLY A 66 8.27 9.41 12.65
N THR A 67 8.06 10.73 12.83
CA THR A 67 6.93 11.48 12.27
C THR A 67 6.69 11.26 10.77
N PRO A 68 7.74 11.15 9.90
CA PRO A 68 7.54 10.83 8.48
C PRO A 68 6.91 9.45 8.26
N CYS A 69 7.32 8.43 9.02
CA CYS A 69 6.73 7.08 8.95
C CYS A 69 5.28 7.12 9.43
N GLN A 70 5.01 7.76 10.57
CA GLN A 70 3.65 7.88 11.10
C GLN A 70 2.71 8.57 10.11
N ARG A 71 3.12 9.71 9.54
CA ARG A 71 2.31 10.44 8.56
C ARG A 71 2.05 9.61 7.29
N ALA A 72 3.05 8.89 6.80
CA ALA A 72 2.89 8.02 5.64
C ALA A 72 1.94 6.85 5.94
N PHE A 73 2.00 6.30 7.15
CA PHE A 73 1.13 5.21 7.59
C PHE A 73 -0.33 5.63 7.67
N GLU A 74 -0.63 6.79 8.27
CA GLU A 74 -2.00 7.31 8.31
C GLU A 74 -2.54 7.64 6.92
N LYS A 75 -1.72 8.25 6.06
CA LYS A 75 -2.09 8.49 4.65
C LYS A 75 -2.37 7.19 3.89
N LEU A 76 -1.58 6.15 4.14
CA LEU A 76 -1.80 4.83 3.54
C LEU A 76 -3.14 4.25 4.02
N LYS A 77 -3.46 4.31 5.31
CA LYS A 77 -4.73 3.83 5.85
C LYS A 77 -5.93 4.55 5.23
N ALA A 78 -5.90 5.88 5.20
CA ALA A 78 -6.95 6.68 4.58
C ALA A 78 -7.15 6.30 3.10
N TYR A 79 -6.05 6.17 2.35
CA TYR A 79 -6.10 5.73 0.95
C TYR A 79 -6.70 4.33 0.78
N LEU A 80 -6.36 3.39 1.67
CA LEU A 80 -6.91 2.03 1.63
C LEU A 80 -8.40 1.96 2.03
N ALA A 81 -8.86 2.88 2.88
CA ALA A 81 -10.27 2.98 3.25
C ALA A 81 -11.15 3.45 2.08
N GLU A 82 -10.62 4.31 1.22
CA GLU A 82 -11.29 4.86 0.04
C GLU A 82 -10.96 4.10 -1.26
N LEU A 83 -10.33 2.93 -1.16
CA LEU A 83 -9.73 2.28 -2.31
C LEU A 83 -10.78 1.90 -3.37
N PRO A 84 -10.67 2.42 -4.61
CA PRO A 84 -11.66 2.17 -5.64
C PRO A 84 -11.63 0.72 -6.13
N LEU A 85 -12.74 0.30 -6.75
CA LEU A 85 -12.85 -0.99 -7.42
C LEU A 85 -12.02 -0.97 -8.70
N LEU A 86 -11.12 -1.93 -8.89
CA LEU A 86 -10.50 -2.14 -10.20
C LEU A 86 -11.51 -2.85 -11.09
N VAL A 87 -11.76 -2.33 -12.29
CA VAL A 87 -12.65 -2.95 -13.27
C VAL A 87 -11.90 -4.08 -13.98
N LYS A 88 -12.60 -5.18 -14.28
CA LYS A 88 -12.04 -6.25 -15.10
C LYS A 88 -12.10 -5.79 -16.56
N PRO A 89 -10.98 -5.78 -17.31
CA PRO A 89 -11.02 -5.43 -18.72
C PRO A 89 -11.78 -6.50 -19.53
N SER A 90 -12.45 -6.05 -20.59
CA SER A 90 -13.18 -6.92 -21.51
C SER A 90 -12.30 -7.33 -22.70
N PRO A 91 -12.48 -8.53 -23.27
CA PRO A 91 -11.78 -8.91 -24.50
C PRO A 91 -12.02 -7.88 -25.61
N GLY A 92 -10.95 -7.41 -26.25
CA GLY A 92 -11.01 -6.40 -27.31
C GLY A 92 -11.05 -4.94 -26.82
N GLU A 93 -11.09 -4.69 -25.51
CA GLU A 93 -11.04 -3.34 -24.94
C GLU A 93 -9.64 -2.72 -25.12
N THR A 94 -9.58 -1.48 -25.63
CA THR A 94 -8.33 -0.71 -25.70
C THR A 94 -7.95 -0.21 -24.32
N LEU A 95 -6.76 -0.59 -23.84
CA LEU A 95 -6.23 -0.16 -22.55
C LEU A 95 -5.29 1.03 -22.73
N TYR A 96 -5.38 1.99 -21.81
CA TYR A 96 -4.51 3.17 -21.77
C TYR A 96 -3.51 3.05 -20.61
N LEU A 97 -2.22 3.25 -20.91
CA LEU A 97 -1.15 3.27 -19.91
C LEU A 97 -0.68 4.71 -19.68
N TYR A 98 -0.84 5.20 -18.46
CA TYR A 98 -0.34 6.51 -18.04
C TYR A 98 0.92 6.34 -17.19
N LEU A 99 2.04 6.88 -17.65
CA LEU A 99 3.33 6.84 -16.96
C LEU A 99 3.70 8.23 -16.45
N SER A 100 4.21 8.30 -15.23
CA SER A 100 4.68 9.54 -14.60
C SER A 100 5.85 9.21 -13.68
N VAL A 101 6.86 10.08 -13.68
CA VAL A 101 8.04 9.99 -12.82
C VAL A 101 8.09 11.26 -11.97
N ALA A 102 8.26 11.11 -10.67
CA ALA A 102 8.51 12.22 -9.75
C ALA A 102 10.03 12.35 -9.48
N PRO A 103 10.58 13.58 -9.36
CA PRO A 103 11.98 13.83 -9.01
C PRO A 103 12.38 13.36 -7.61
#